data_AF-A0A2D3VVH7-F1
#
_entry.id   AF-A0A2D3VVH7-F1
#
_cell.length_a   1.000
_cell.length_b   1.000
_cell.length_c   1.000
_cell.angle_alpha   90.00
_cell.angle_beta   90.00
_cell.angle_gamma   90.00
#
_symmetry.space_group_name_H-M   'P 1'
#
loop_
_entity.id
_entity.type
_entity.pdbx_description
1 polymer ?
#
loop_
_entity_poly.entity_id
_entity_poly.type
_entity_poly.pdbx_seq_one_letter_code
_entity_poly.pdbx_strand_id
1 'polypeptide(L)'
;SAVLESKLESLASYKVEVGGPRAVADIFNRLGAKASKETLAKIEERDEEMSNLIKEMMFTFEDIAKLDKGAIAEILKTVEKQDLMLGLKSAPDDLKQRFLSIMSERAREAFEEEMQFMGAVKMKEVEGAQRKIVEVVNGLAEAGTIQLGSSSEEMVE
;
A
#
# COMPACT_ATOMS: atom_id res chain seq x y z
N SER A 1 -14.83 16.78 -45.44
CA SER A 1 -15.47 16.05 -44.34
C SER A 1 -14.71 16.26 -43.03
N ALA A 2 -14.28 17.50 -42.74
CA ALA A 2 -13.39 17.78 -41.61
C ALA A 2 -14.08 17.61 -40.24
N VAL A 3 -15.39 17.89 -40.18
CA VAL A 3 -16.19 17.70 -38.95
C VAL A 3 -16.40 16.22 -38.62
N LEU A 4 -16.39 15.35 -39.64
CA LEU A 4 -16.51 13.90 -39.43
C LEU A 4 -15.16 13.32 -38.98
N GLU A 5 -14.06 13.77 -39.57
CA GLU A 5 -12.69 13.39 -39.17
C GLU A 5 -12.37 13.82 -37.74
N SER A 6 -12.69 15.06 -37.34
CA SER A 6 -12.43 15.52 -35.97
C SER A 6 -13.27 14.78 -34.92
N LYS A 7 -14.51 14.38 -35.28
CA LYS A 7 -15.34 13.54 -34.41
C LYS A 7 -14.85 12.10 -34.34
N LEU A 8 -14.27 11.58 -35.43
CA LEU A 8 -13.66 10.25 -35.45
C LEU A 8 -12.37 10.21 -34.62
N GLU A 9 -11.53 11.24 -34.70
CA GLU A 9 -10.31 11.37 -33.88
C GLU A 9 -10.65 11.55 -32.40
N SER A 10 -11.67 12.33 -32.07
CA SER A 10 -12.17 12.50 -30.70
C SER A 10 -12.73 11.19 -30.11
N LEU A 11 -13.33 10.33 -30.94
CA LEU A 11 -13.80 9.00 -30.53
C LEU A 11 -12.66 7.96 -30.45
N ALA A 12 -11.64 8.10 -31.29
CA ALA A 12 -10.43 7.26 -31.27
C ALA A 12 -9.47 7.63 -30.12
N SER A 13 -9.61 8.82 -29.53
CA SER A 13 -8.76 9.30 -28.44
C SER A 13 -9.13 8.78 -27.05
N TYR A 14 -10.04 7.80 -26.92
CA TYR A 14 -10.15 7.01 -25.69
C TYR A 14 -8.95 6.03 -25.59
N LYS A 15 -7.73 6.57 -25.54
CA LYS A 15 -6.57 5.86 -25.00
C LYS A 15 -6.79 5.77 -23.49
N VAL A 16 -7.50 4.73 -23.06
CA VAL A 16 -7.31 4.26 -21.69
C VAL A 16 -5.88 3.72 -21.68
N GLU A 17 -4.98 4.35 -20.93
CA GLU A 17 -3.66 3.78 -20.70
C GLU A 17 -3.83 2.51 -19.87
N VAL A 18 -3.86 1.36 -20.54
CA VAL A 18 -4.00 0.05 -19.91
C VAL A 18 -2.61 -0.52 -19.67
N GLY A 19 -2.22 -0.72 -18.42
CA GLY A 19 -0.96 -1.37 -18.02
C GLY A 19 0.03 -0.44 -17.32
N GLY A 20 1.33 -0.65 -17.57
CA GLY A 20 2.42 0.11 -16.97
C GLY A 20 2.95 -0.48 -15.65
N PRO A 21 4.04 0.08 -15.10
CA PRO A 21 4.71 -0.43 -13.91
C PRO A 21 3.79 -0.51 -12.69
N ARG A 22 2.77 0.35 -12.60
CA ARG A 22 1.78 0.34 -11.52
C ARG A 22 0.88 -0.88 -11.58
N ALA A 23 0.33 -1.18 -12.75
CA ALA A 23 -0.47 -2.39 -12.95
C ALA A 23 0.35 -3.66 -12.69
N VAL A 24 1.64 -3.63 -13.02
CA VAL A 24 2.56 -4.73 -12.70
C VAL A 24 2.79 -4.80 -11.19
N ALA A 25 3.06 -3.70 -10.50
CA ALA A 25 3.20 -3.67 -9.05
C ALA A 25 1.95 -4.19 -8.33
N ASP A 26 0.75 -3.85 -8.80
CA ASP A 26 -0.51 -4.38 -8.27
C ASP A 26 -0.63 -5.89 -8.44
N ILE A 27 -0.20 -6.43 -9.59
CA ILE A 27 -0.10 -7.87 -9.81
C ILE A 27 0.93 -8.46 -8.83
N PHE A 28 2.09 -7.84 -8.67
CA PHE A 28 3.16 -8.29 -7.77
C PHE A 28 2.76 -8.27 -6.30
N ASN A 29 1.95 -7.32 -5.88
CA ASN A 29 1.37 -7.22 -4.54
C ASN A 29 0.36 -8.37 -4.28
N ARG A 30 -0.32 -8.84 -5.32
CA ARG A 30 -1.27 -9.96 -5.27
C ARG A 30 -0.60 -11.33 -5.46
N LEU A 31 0.62 -11.37 -5.99
CA LEU A 31 1.40 -12.60 -6.14
C LEU A 31 1.93 -13.09 -4.78
N GLY A 32 2.01 -14.41 -4.62
CA GLY A 32 2.67 -15.00 -3.47
C GLY A 32 4.16 -14.62 -3.42
N ALA A 33 4.68 -14.31 -2.22
CA ALA A 33 6.03 -13.76 -2.02
C ALA A 33 7.16 -14.48 -2.77
N LYS A 34 7.10 -15.82 -2.86
CA LYS A 34 8.07 -16.62 -3.62
C LYS A 34 8.02 -16.32 -5.13
N ALA A 35 6.82 -16.35 -5.72
CA ALA A 35 6.62 -16.10 -7.15
C ALA A 35 6.94 -14.64 -7.51
N SER A 36 6.52 -13.70 -6.66
CA SER A 36 6.85 -12.28 -6.77
C SER A 36 8.37 -12.08 -6.81
N LYS A 37 9.11 -12.58 -5.81
CA LYS A 37 10.58 -12.49 -5.76
C LYS A 37 11.28 -13.15 -6.96
N GLU A 38 10.88 -14.37 -7.33
CA GLU A 38 11.46 -15.09 -8.48
C GLU A 38 11.22 -14.36 -9.81
N THR A 39 10.04 -13.76 -9.98
CA THR A 39 9.69 -13.03 -11.20
C THR A 39 10.42 -11.69 -11.25
N LEU A 40 10.50 -10.97 -10.13
CA LEU A 40 11.21 -9.69 -10.05
C LEU A 40 12.70 -9.86 -10.34
N ALA A 41 13.33 -10.93 -9.83
CA ALA A 41 14.74 -11.23 -10.10
C ALA A 41 15.01 -11.45 -11.61
N LYS A 42 14.10 -12.11 -12.32
CA LYS A 42 14.19 -12.29 -13.78
C LYS A 42 13.99 -10.99 -14.55
N ILE A 43 13.17 -10.07 -14.03
CA ILE A 43 13.01 -8.74 -14.61
C ILE A 43 14.30 -7.95 -14.38
N GLU A 44 14.85 -7.96 -13.16
CA GLU A 44 16.10 -7.27 -12.79
C GLU A 44 17.32 -7.72 -13.62
N GLU A 45 17.43 -9.02 -13.92
CA GLU A 45 18.48 -9.56 -14.81
C GLU A 45 18.42 -9.00 -16.24
N ARG A 46 17.23 -8.57 -16.69
CA ARG A 46 17.01 -8.04 -18.04
C ARG A 46 16.96 -6.52 -18.08
N ASP A 47 16.38 -5.92 -17.05
CA ASP A 47 16.05 -4.51 -16.94
C ASP A 47 15.97 -4.12 -15.46
N GLU A 48 17.10 -3.65 -14.92
CA GLU A 48 17.22 -3.22 -13.54
C GLU A 48 16.35 -1.98 -13.24
N GLU A 49 16.28 -1.04 -14.19
CA GLU A 49 15.52 0.20 -14.06
C GLU A 49 14.02 -0.09 -13.96
N MET A 50 13.48 -0.97 -14.82
CA MET A 50 12.08 -1.39 -14.76
C MET A 50 11.77 -2.18 -13.48
N SER A 51 12.68 -3.04 -13.03
CA SER A 51 12.52 -3.75 -11.75
C SER A 51 12.40 -2.77 -10.59
N ASN A 52 13.27 -1.75 -10.54
CA ASN A 52 13.24 -0.72 -9.51
C ASN A 52 11.95 0.10 -9.58
N LEU A 53 11.48 0.46 -10.78
CA LEU A 53 10.22 1.17 -10.97
C LEU A 53 9.01 0.37 -10.49
N ILE A 54 8.99 -0.95 -10.71
CA ILE A 54 7.94 -1.83 -10.19
C ILE A 54 8.01 -1.88 -8.66
N LYS A 55 9.21 -2.04 -8.07
CA LYS A 55 9.42 -2.05 -6.61
C LYS A 55 8.93 -0.75 -5.97
N GLU A 56 9.24 0.40 -6.57
CA GLU A 56 8.81 1.72 -6.08
C GLU A 56 7.29 1.88 -6.11
N MET A 57 6.61 1.18 -7.03
CA MET A 57 5.15 1.17 -7.11
C MET A 57 4.49 0.10 -6.21
N MET A 58 5.27 -0.75 -5.53
CA MET A 58 4.75 -1.69 -4.54
C MET A 58 4.58 -0.97 -3.20
N PHE A 59 3.34 -0.69 -2.81
CA PHE A 59 3.05 -0.13 -1.50
C PHE A 59 3.39 -1.16 -0.40
N THR A 60 4.36 -0.83 0.46
CA THR A 60 4.81 -1.70 1.55
C THR A 60 4.13 -1.36 2.88
N PHE A 61 4.30 -2.22 3.89
CA PHE A 61 3.77 -1.95 5.22
C PHE A 61 4.43 -0.71 5.86
N GLU A 62 5.73 -0.52 5.61
CA GLU A 62 6.50 0.62 6.07
C GLU A 62 6.05 1.94 5.44
N ASP A 63 5.55 1.91 4.20
CA ASP A 63 5.02 3.09 3.50
C ASP A 63 3.79 3.70 4.17
N ILE A 64 3.10 2.95 5.04
CA ILE A 64 1.99 3.46 5.86
C ILE A 64 2.44 4.68 6.70
N ALA A 65 3.72 4.76 7.09
CA ALA A 65 4.24 5.90 7.87
C ALA A 65 4.18 7.23 7.10
N LYS A 66 4.11 7.18 5.77
CA LYS A 66 4.03 8.34 4.86
C LYS A 66 2.59 8.84 4.67
N LEU A 67 1.60 8.06 5.08
CA LEU A 67 0.19 8.45 4.93
C LEU A 67 -0.17 9.58 5.89
N ASP A 68 -1.21 10.34 5.52
CA ASP A 68 -1.72 11.40 6.37
C ASP A 68 -2.48 10.85 7.59
N LYS A 69 -2.78 11.73 8.54
CA LYS A 69 -3.49 11.33 9.77
C LYS A 69 -4.89 10.77 9.48
N GLY A 70 -5.55 11.27 8.43
CA GLY A 70 -6.89 10.81 8.05
C GLY A 70 -6.87 9.35 7.59
N ALA A 71 -5.93 9.00 6.72
CA ALA A 71 -5.72 7.65 6.22
C ALA A 71 -5.37 6.68 7.35
N ILE A 72 -4.44 7.04 8.24
CA ILE A 72 -4.08 6.17 9.37
C ILE A 72 -5.28 5.98 10.32
N ALA A 73 -6.09 7.03 10.55
CA ALA A 73 -7.33 6.90 11.32
C ALA A 73 -8.34 5.95 10.66
N GLU A 74 -8.42 5.92 9.33
CA GLU A 74 -9.31 5.01 8.61
C GLU A 74 -8.80 3.56 8.63
N ILE A 75 -7.49 3.38 8.50
CA ILE A 75 -6.83 2.07 8.66
C ILE A 75 -7.10 1.54 10.08
N LEU A 76 -6.98 2.37 11.12
CA LEU A 76 -7.27 2.00 12.51
C LEU A 76 -8.70 1.51 12.74
N LYS A 77 -9.68 2.04 12.00
CA LYS A 77 -11.09 1.61 12.12
C LYS A 77 -11.37 0.33 11.35
N THR A 78 -10.66 0.11 10.25
CA THR A 78 -10.96 -0.94 9.27
C THR A 78 -10.22 -2.24 9.56
N VAL A 79 -8.97 -2.13 10.02
CA VAL A 79 -8.12 -3.29 10.31
C VAL A 79 -8.54 -3.96 11.63
N GLU A 80 -8.55 -5.30 11.65
CA GLU A 80 -8.77 -6.04 12.88
C GLU A 80 -7.68 -5.77 13.91
N LYS A 81 -8.08 -5.48 15.16
CA LYS A 81 -7.15 -5.10 16.24
C LYS A 81 -5.99 -6.10 16.40
N GLN A 82 -6.27 -7.41 16.33
CA GLN A 82 -5.26 -8.46 16.49
C GLN A 82 -4.21 -8.44 15.38
N ASP A 83 -4.63 -8.30 14.13
CA ASP A 83 -3.71 -8.17 13.00
C ASP A 83 -2.88 -6.90 13.13
N LEU A 84 -3.48 -5.78 13.53
CA LEU A 84 -2.74 -4.53 13.75
C LEU A 84 -1.68 -4.68 14.86
N MET A 85 -2.04 -5.26 16.02
CA MET A 85 -1.08 -5.47 17.11
C MET A 85 0.07 -6.39 16.69
N LEU A 86 -0.25 -7.47 15.98
CA LEU A 86 0.73 -8.44 15.51
C LEU A 86 1.68 -7.81 14.48
N GLY A 87 1.15 -7.06 13.52
CA GLY A 87 1.94 -6.37 12.49
C GLY A 87 2.82 -5.25 13.05
N LEU A 88 2.32 -4.49 14.04
CA LEU A 88 3.08 -3.41 14.68
C LEU A 88 4.17 -3.88 15.64
N LYS A 89 4.19 -5.16 16.01
CA LYS A 89 5.17 -5.68 16.96
C LYS A 89 6.61 -5.59 16.45
N SER A 90 6.83 -5.82 15.16
CA SER A 90 8.14 -5.67 14.50
C SER A 90 8.25 -4.39 13.68
N ALA A 91 7.28 -3.48 13.78
CA ALA A 91 7.29 -2.23 13.03
C ALA A 91 8.36 -1.28 13.57
N PRO A 92 8.95 -0.43 12.70
CA PRO A 92 9.76 0.71 13.14
C PRO A 92 8.99 1.60 14.12
N ASP A 93 9.70 2.18 15.09
CA ASP A 93 9.08 2.98 16.14
C ASP A 93 8.29 4.18 15.58
N ASP A 94 8.76 4.79 14.50
CA ASP A 94 8.05 5.90 13.84
C ASP A 94 6.65 5.46 13.35
N LEU A 95 6.57 4.34 12.63
CA LEU A 95 5.30 3.78 12.16
C LEU A 95 4.37 3.43 13.34
N LYS A 96 4.92 2.83 14.40
CA LYS A 96 4.16 2.52 15.60
C LYS A 96 3.60 3.79 16.25
N GLN A 97 4.42 4.82 16.43
CA GLN A 97 4.01 6.10 17.00
C GLN A 97 2.95 6.81 16.17
N ARG A 98 3.01 6.72 14.82
CA ARG A 98 1.95 7.25 13.95
C ARG A 98 0.58 6.69 14.30
N PHE A 99 0.46 5.36 14.42
CA PHE A 99 -0.78 4.71 14.82
C PHE A 99 -1.22 5.10 16.24
N LEU A 100 -0.32 5.02 17.21
CA LEU A 100 -0.63 5.31 18.62
C LEU A 100 -1.02 6.77 18.84
N SER A 101 -0.46 7.71 18.07
CA SER A 101 -0.76 9.15 18.19
C SER A 101 -2.19 9.54 17.80
N ILE A 102 -2.88 8.67 17.07
CA ILE A 102 -4.27 8.88 16.63
C ILE A 102 -5.26 8.28 17.64
N MET A 103 -4.80 7.32 18.46
CA MET A 103 -5.60 6.73 19.51
C MET A 103 -5.82 7.73 20.66
N SER A 104 -6.93 7.58 21.37
CA SER A 104 -7.08 8.23 22.68
C SER A 104 -6.09 7.63 23.68
N GLU A 105 -5.74 8.37 24.73
CA GLU A 105 -4.78 7.93 25.76
C GLU A 105 -5.13 6.56 26.33
N ARG A 106 -6.41 6.36 26.71
CA ARG A 106 -6.92 5.06 27.20
C ARG A 106 -6.82 3.95 26.16
N ALA A 107 -7.06 4.23 24.88
CA ALA A 107 -6.99 3.23 23.83
C ALA A 107 -5.53 2.84 23.54
N ARG A 108 -4.62 3.81 23.57
CA ARG A 108 -3.17 3.59 23.45
C ARG A 108 -2.67 2.71 24.58
N GLU A 109 -2.98 3.03 25.83
CA GLU A 109 -2.57 2.24 27.00
C GLU A 109 -3.05 0.79 26.89
N ALA A 110 -4.33 0.58 26.58
CA ALA A 110 -4.88 -0.76 26.40
C ALA A 110 -4.23 -1.53 25.23
N PHE A 111 -3.83 -0.82 24.15
CA PHE A 111 -3.17 -1.42 23.00
C PHE A 111 -1.73 -1.83 23.31
N GLU A 112 -0.99 -0.99 24.03
CA GLU A 112 0.39 -1.26 24.47
C GLU A 112 0.43 -2.42 25.49
N GLU A 113 -0.48 -2.43 26.46
CA GLU A 113 -0.62 -3.52 27.42
C GLU A 113 -0.89 -4.85 26.71
N GLU A 114 -1.87 -4.88 25.79
CA GLU A 114 -2.20 -6.11 25.05
C GLU A 114 -1.04 -6.59 24.18
N MET A 115 -0.31 -5.67 23.54
CA MET A 115 0.89 -6.01 22.76
C MET A 115 2.01 -6.62 23.61
N GLN A 116 2.15 -6.17 24.86
CA GLN A 116 3.06 -6.76 25.84
C GLN A 116 2.59 -8.17 26.26
N PHE A 117 1.29 -8.36 26.49
CA PHE A 117 0.71 -9.68 26.84
C PHE A 117 0.88 -10.73 25.73
N MET A 118 0.93 -10.33 24.46
CA MET A 118 1.15 -11.25 23.35
C MET A 118 2.50 -12.00 23.41
N GLY A 119 3.48 -11.54 24.20
CA GLY A 119 4.75 -12.26 24.39
C GLY A 119 5.55 -12.44 23.09
N ALA A 120 6.30 -13.52 22.94
CA ALA A 120 7.02 -13.81 21.69
C ALA A 120 6.06 -14.40 20.63
N VAL A 121 6.10 -13.87 19.41
CA VAL A 121 5.28 -14.31 18.26
C VAL A 121 6.19 -14.79 17.13
N LYS A 122 5.67 -15.64 16.24
CA LYS A 122 6.47 -16.13 15.11
C LYS A 122 6.54 -15.08 14.02
N MET A 123 7.72 -14.88 13.42
CA MET A 123 7.90 -13.91 12.33
C MET A 123 6.90 -14.14 11.17
N LYS A 124 6.60 -15.40 10.84
CA LYS A 124 5.61 -15.75 9.81
C LYS A 124 4.20 -15.22 10.11
N GLU A 125 3.81 -15.16 11.38
CA GLU A 125 2.51 -14.63 11.80
C GLU A 125 2.49 -13.11 11.64
N VAL A 126 3.59 -12.44 12.00
CA VAL A 126 3.80 -11.00 11.82
C VAL A 126 3.75 -10.60 10.35
N GLU A 127 4.50 -11.28 9.48
CA GLU A 127 4.47 -11.05 8.03
C GLU A 127 3.07 -11.25 7.44
N GLY A 128 2.34 -12.26 7.93
CA GLY A 128 0.95 -12.50 7.54
C GLY A 128 0.03 -11.33 7.92
N ALA A 129 0.16 -10.82 9.14
CA ALA A 129 -0.61 -9.66 9.61
C ALA A 129 -0.27 -8.38 8.83
N GLN A 130 1.02 -8.12 8.60
CA GLN A 130 1.46 -6.97 7.80
C GLN A 130 0.88 -7.01 6.38
N ARG A 131 0.86 -8.19 5.75
CA ARG A 131 0.25 -8.36 4.42
C ARG A 131 -1.24 -8.03 4.43
N LYS A 132 -2.00 -8.56 5.40
CA LYS A 132 -3.43 -8.23 5.53
C LYS A 132 -3.67 -6.74 5.71
N ILE A 133 -2.82 -6.06 6.49
CA ILE A 133 -2.92 -4.60 6.67
C ILE A 133 -2.71 -3.89 5.34
N VAL A 134 -1.67 -4.25 4.58
CA VAL A 134 -1.41 -3.70 3.24
C VAL A 134 -2.56 -3.98 2.28
N GLU A 135 -3.18 -5.16 2.32
CA GLU A 135 -4.37 -5.49 1.52
C GLU A 135 -5.56 -4.58 1.86
N VAL A 136 -5.81 -4.32 3.16
CA VAL A 136 -6.85 -3.38 3.59
C VAL A 136 -6.55 -1.96 3.13
N VAL A 137 -5.30 -1.51 3.26
CA VAL A 137 -4.84 -0.20 2.82
C VAL A 137 -5.05 -0.02 1.31
N ASN A 138 -4.67 -1.00 0.50
CA ASN A 138 -4.92 -0.99 -0.95
C ASN A 138 -6.42 -0.97 -1.26
N GLY A 139 -7.24 -1.75 -0.56
CA GLY A 139 -8.70 -1.73 -0.73
C GLY A 139 -9.32 -0.37 -0.40
N LEU A 140 -8.85 0.29 0.66
CA LEU A 140 -9.28 1.66 1.01
C LEU A 140 -8.87 2.68 -0.05
N ALA A 141 -7.70 2.48 -0.69
CA ALA A 141 -7.23 3.34 -1.76
C ALA A 141 -8.00 3.13 -3.07
N GLU A 142 -8.27 1.88 -3.45
CA GLU A 142 -9.12 1.52 -4.59
C GLU A 142 -10.54 2.09 -4.44
N ALA A 143 -11.07 2.15 -3.20
CA ALA A 143 -12.34 2.78 -2.87
C ALA A 143 -12.29 4.32 -2.85
N GLY A 144 -11.10 4.92 -2.97
CA GLY A 144 -10.90 6.37 -2.88
C GLY A 144 -11.03 6.94 -1.46
N THR A 145 -11.10 6.09 -0.44
CA THR A 145 -11.21 6.50 0.97
C THR A 145 -9.89 7.07 1.51
N ILE A 146 -8.75 6.53 1.05
CA ILE A 146 -7.41 7.01 1.40
C ILE A 146 -6.57 7.24 0.16
N GLN A 147 -5.55 8.09 0.27
CA GLN A 147 -4.58 8.34 -0.81
C GLN A 147 -3.21 7.78 -0.41
N LEU A 148 -2.67 6.87 -1.23
CA LEU A 148 -1.35 6.26 -1.03
C LEU A 148 -0.25 7.13 -1.65
N GLY A 149 0.20 8.15 -0.93
CA GLY A 149 1.36 8.96 -1.30
C GLY A 149 1.19 9.85 -2.55
N SER A 150 2.06 10.83 -2.66
CA SER A 150 1.99 12.01 -3.55
C SER A 150 1.63 11.74 -5.01
N SER A 151 0.35 11.92 -5.36
CA SER A 151 0.01 12.60 -6.63
C SER A 151 0.28 14.09 -6.47
N SER A 152 1.55 14.45 -6.29
CA SER A 152 2.03 15.81 -6.52
C SER A 152 3.04 15.73 -7.66
N GLU A 153 2.48 15.62 -8.87
CA GLU A 153 3.04 15.83 -10.22
C GLU A 153 1.94 15.29 -11.16
N GLU A 154 1.14 16.04 -11.91
CA GLU A 154 1.09 17.45 -12.31
C GLU A 154 -0.39 17.83 -12.48
N MET A 155 -0.83 18.91 -11.84
CA MET A 155 -1.85 19.78 -12.45
C MET A 155 -1.12 21.06 -12.79
N VAL A 156 -0.74 21.22 -14.06
CA VAL A 156 -0.33 22.51 -14.61
C VAL A 156 -1.55 23.10 -15.31
N GLU A 157 -1.87 24.36 -15.00
CA GLU A 157 -2.86 25.18 -15.70
C GLU A 157 -2.41 25.49 -17.14
#